data_AF-A0A7R8GZA0-F1
#
_entry.id   AF-A0A7R8GZA0-F1
#
_cell.length_a   1.000
_cell.length_b   1.000
_cell.length_c   1.000
_cell.angle_alpha   90.00
_cell.angle_beta   90.00
_cell.angle_gamma   90.00
#
_symmetry.space_group_name_H-M   'P 1'
#
loop_
_entity.id
_entity.type
_entity.pdbx_description
1 polymer ?
#
loop_
_entity_poly.entity_id
_entity_poly.type
_entity_poly.pdbx_seq_one_letter_code
_entity_poly.pdbx_strand_id
1 'polypeptide(L)'
;MLGLGRLPPPHSPSASNINDNNASNLSGPIRSFGRSQESLMSDTEDIQVLRQIRFQFERNQISRSDVDKLQIFELLNDHLSLEDTDECMNSVIINVIPCLKSKKSGIRRLAVDILVTYSKLTMDVQGFIRSILQNGLESMDHRISKETLALIPYLFTPQSLSTFREKNIYLLVAGLGRKLKYDNMRRDAWNVLRTIGETVGPQRVSMYISKLGHEPRQIYENLSMENESQNNDTAGGVVGHKLASKGWFEYGAIDTGILSKLKDDENIRIRLQGADELNKAIKAMKDLNALLPQMRAFLNFLDSTLEEEQNFKMNLIILEIYGVIIDKLKSYKIKPHLRTICSSLIKTHFKSEYCC
;
A
#
# COMPACT_ATOMS: atom_id res chain seq x y z
N MET A 1 -1.53 36.54 52.54
CA MET A 1 -1.92 35.53 53.52
C MET A 1 -3.11 36.05 54.32
N LEU A 2 -4.05 35.16 54.62
CA LEU A 2 -5.32 35.35 55.35
C LEU A 2 -6.48 35.85 54.49
N GLY A 3 -7.38 34.90 54.21
CA GLY A 3 -8.66 35.13 53.57
C GLY A 3 -9.83 35.06 54.55
N LEU A 4 -10.97 34.69 53.96
CA LEU A 4 -12.28 34.39 54.54
C LEU A 4 -13.18 35.61 54.77
N GLY A 5 -14.23 35.68 53.94
CA GLY A 5 -15.42 36.48 54.17
C GLY A 5 -16.52 36.03 53.21
N ARG A 6 -17.54 35.35 53.76
CA ARG A 6 -18.66 34.70 53.07
C ARG A 6 -19.59 35.70 52.36
N LEU A 7 -20.23 35.18 51.30
CA LEU A 7 -21.39 35.68 50.55
C LEU A 7 -22.50 36.35 51.39
N PRO A 8 -23.26 37.27 50.75
CA PRO A 8 -24.72 37.19 50.76
C PRO A 8 -25.35 37.30 49.34
N PRO A 9 -26.66 37.04 49.19
CA PRO A 9 -27.25 36.44 47.98
C PRO A 9 -28.18 37.43 47.22
N PRO A 10 -29.25 37.02 46.50
CA PRO A 10 -29.33 37.09 45.04
C PRO A 10 -30.50 37.96 44.54
N HIS A 11 -30.32 38.82 43.52
CA HIS A 11 -31.46 39.42 42.82
C HIS A 11 -31.13 39.72 41.35
N SER A 12 -31.68 38.93 40.44
CA SER A 12 -32.12 39.38 39.12
C SER A 12 -33.55 39.93 39.27
N PRO A 13 -34.20 40.58 38.28
CA PRO A 13 -33.77 41.01 36.94
C PRO A 13 -34.15 42.48 36.66
N SER A 14 -33.73 43.07 35.53
CA SER A 14 -34.54 44.04 34.76
C SER A 14 -33.86 44.38 33.43
N ALA A 15 -34.60 44.13 32.37
CA ALA A 15 -34.27 44.44 30.99
C ALA A 15 -34.30 45.96 30.72
N SER A 16 -33.50 46.42 29.77
CA SER A 16 -33.91 47.51 28.90
C SER A 16 -33.42 47.23 27.48
N ASN A 17 -34.42 47.08 26.61
CA ASN A 17 -34.33 47.09 25.16
C ASN A 17 -33.65 48.38 24.68
N ILE A 18 -32.89 48.32 23.59
CA ILE A 18 -33.05 49.23 22.44
C ILE A 18 -32.63 48.46 21.19
N ASN A 19 -33.44 48.67 20.17
CA ASN A 19 -33.57 47.91 18.94
C ASN A 19 -32.78 48.57 17.80
N ASP A 20 -32.57 47.77 16.75
CA ASP A 20 -32.53 48.15 15.34
C ASP A 20 -31.22 48.58 14.65
N ASN A 21 -30.77 47.64 13.83
CA ASN A 21 -30.52 47.76 12.39
C ASN A 21 -29.33 48.60 11.90
N ASN A 22 -28.26 47.88 11.51
CA ASN A 22 -27.73 48.07 10.16
C ASN A 22 -27.02 46.80 9.65
N ALA A 23 -27.60 46.21 8.61
CA ALA A 23 -26.99 45.17 7.81
C ALA A 23 -26.08 45.81 6.74
N SER A 24 -24.82 45.36 6.63
CA SER A 24 -24.18 45.12 5.34
C SER A 24 -22.79 44.47 5.50
N ASN A 25 -22.71 43.28 4.91
CA ASN A 25 -21.57 42.77 4.12
C ASN A 25 -20.21 42.58 4.81
N LEU A 26 -19.95 41.34 5.24
CA LEU A 26 -18.71 40.64 4.90
C LEU A 26 -19.04 39.16 4.65
N SER A 27 -19.00 38.80 3.37
CA SER A 27 -19.15 37.46 2.82
C SER A 27 -17.88 36.66 3.04
N GLY A 28 -18.01 35.47 3.61
CA GLY A 28 -17.02 34.40 3.61
C GLY A 28 -17.67 33.09 4.03
N PRO A 29 -17.69 32.04 3.19
CA PRO A 29 -18.35 30.79 3.56
C PRO A 29 -17.47 29.99 4.51
N ILE A 30 -17.81 29.98 5.80
CA ILE A 30 -17.36 28.94 6.73
C ILE A 30 -18.10 27.66 6.35
N ARG A 31 -17.52 26.87 5.45
CA ARG A 31 -17.92 25.47 5.23
C ARG A 31 -17.26 24.60 6.30
N SER A 32 -17.76 24.65 7.52
CA SER A 32 -17.64 23.50 8.44
C SER A 32 -18.86 22.60 8.17
N PHE A 33 -18.76 21.77 7.13
CA PHE A 33 -19.80 20.80 6.82
C PHE A 33 -19.77 19.69 7.87
N GLY A 34 -20.91 19.52 8.55
CA GLY A 34 -21.12 18.50 9.54
C GLY A 34 -20.89 17.10 8.97
N ARG A 35 -20.22 16.27 9.78
CA ARG A 35 -20.18 14.83 9.61
C ARG A 35 -21.62 14.33 9.70
N SER A 36 -22.11 13.61 8.68
CA SER A 36 -23.48 13.09 8.65
C SER A 36 -23.72 12.18 9.86
N GLN A 37 -24.93 12.21 10.42
CA GLN A 37 -25.31 11.41 11.59
C GLN A 37 -25.11 9.90 11.33
N GLU A 38 -25.25 9.45 10.08
CA GLU A 38 -24.92 8.09 9.62
C GLU A 38 -23.42 7.74 9.72
N SER A 39 -22.51 8.69 9.45
CA SER A 39 -21.06 8.47 9.60
C SER A 39 -20.65 8.35 11.07
N LEU A 40 -21.28 9.11 11.97
CA LEU A 40 -21.04 8.96 13.42
C LEU A 40 -21.58 7.63 13.97
N MET A 41 -22.70 7.14 13.44
CA MET A 41 -23.25 5.85 13.85
C MET A 41 -22.40 4.68 13.36
N SER A 42 -21.89 4.75 12.12
CA SER A 42 -20.96 3.74 11.57
C SER A 42 -19.66 3.65 12.38
N ASP A 43 -19.05 4.78 12.71
CA ASP A 43 -17.81 4.80 13.52
C ASP A 43 -18.04 4.18 14.91
N THR A 44 -19.22 4.39 15.49
CA THR A 44 -19.56 3.82 16.81
C THR A 44 -19.71 2.30 16.75
N GLU A 45 -20.24 1.76 15.65
CA GLU A 45 -20.37 0.33 15.41
C GLU A 45 -19.00 -0.32 15.19
N ASP A 46 -18.14 0.29 14.37
CA ASP A 46 -16.77 -0.18 14.11
C ASP A 46 -15.97 -0.31 15.41
N ILE A 47 -16.03 0.72 16.27
CA ILE A 47 -15.34 0.75 17.56
C ILE A 47 -15.83 -0.39 18.47
N GLN A 48 -17.13 -0.65 18.51
CA GLN A 48 -17.68 -1.75 19.32
C GLN A 48 -17.21 -3.11 18.83
N VAL A 49 -17.16 -3.32 17.52
CA VAL A 49 -16.66 -4.56 16.91
C VAL A 49 -15.18 -4.76 17.22
N LEU A 50 -14.35 -3.72 17.08
CA LEU A 50 -12.92 -3.80 17.39
C LEU A 50 -12.66 -4.15 18.87
N ARG A 51 -13.43 -3.56 19.80
CA ARG A 51 -13.35 -3.89 21.23
C ARG A 51 -13.75 -5.33 21.51
N GLN A 52 -14.79 -5.83 20.85
CA GLN A 52 -15.22 -7.22 20.98
C GLN A 52 -14.16 -8.20 20.44
N ILE A 53 -13.58 -7.92 19.28
CA ILE A 53 -12.49 -8.73 18.71
C ILE A 53 -11.30 -8.75 19.68
N ARG A 54 -10.86 -7.58 20.16
CA ARG A 54 -9.79 -7.46 21.15
C ARG A 54 -10.07 -8.33 22.38
N PHE A 55 -11.27 -8.26 22.94
CA PHE A 55 -11.66 -9.05 24.11
C PHE A 55 -11.57 -10.56 23.85
N GLN A 56 -11.95 -11.04 22.66
CA GLN A 56 -11.83 -12.45 22.29
C GLN A 56 -10.36 -12.89 22.21
N PHE A 57 -9.48 -12.05 21.67
CA PHE A 57 -8.03 -12.32 21.62
C PHE A 57 -7.40 -12.32 23.01
N GLU A 58 -7.69 -11.32 23.85
CA GLU A 58 -7.12 -11.20 25.21
C GLU A 58 -7.51 -12.38 26.12
N ARG A 59 -8.71 -12.92 25.95
CA ARG A 59 -9.19 -14.06 26.75
C ARG A 59 -8.85 -15.42 26.12
N ASN A 60 -8.06 -15.45 25.04
CA ASN A 60 -7.76 -16.65 24.26
C ASN A 60 -9.02 -17.43 23.83
N GLN A 61 -10.13 -16.73 23.59
CA GLN A 61 -11.42 -17.33 23.22
C GLN A 61 -11.52 -17.67 21.74
N ILE A 62 -10.44 -17.45 20.98
CA ILE A 62 -10.42 -17.72 19.55
C ILE A 62 -10.06 -19.18 19.33
N SER A 63 -11.02 -19.89 18.77
CA SER A 63 -10.83 -21.24 18.30
C SER A 63 -9.63 -21.32 17.35
N ARG A 64 -8.82 -22.37 17.51
CA ARG A 64 -7.66 -22.63 16.64
C ARG A 64 -8.07 -23.01 15.22
N SER A 65 -9.37 -23.20 14.96
CA SER A 65 -9.87 -23.55 13.65
C SER A 65 -9.61 -22.42 12.65
N ASP A 66 -9.29 -22.82 11.43
CA ASP A 66 -9.06 -21.89 10.33
C ASP A 66 -10.34 -21.18 9.87
N VAL A 67 -11.52 -21.76 10.11
CA VAL A 67 -12.81 -21.17 9.72
C VAL A 67 -13.11 -19.98 10.61
N ASP A 68 -12.93 -20.14 11.92
CA ASP A 68 -13.15 -19.07 12.90
C ASP A 68 -12.14 -17.94 12.69
N LYS A 69 -10.88 -18.27 12.37
CA LYS A 69 -9.86 -17.27 12.01
C LYS A 69 -10.21 -16.47 10.76
N LEU A 70 -10.74 -17.12 9.71
CA LEU A 70 -11.17 -16.42 8.50
C LEU A 70 -12.25 -15.39 8.82
N GLN A 71 -13.30 -15.80 9.54
CA GLN A 71 -14.41 -14.93 9.90
C GLN A 71 -13.96 -13.75 10.76
N ILE A 72 -13.12 -14.00 11.77
CA ILE A 72 -12.59 -12.94 12.63
C ILE A 72 -11.68 -11.99 11.86
N PHE A 73 -10.90 -12.49 10.89
CA PHE A 73 -10.01 -11.65 10.10
C PHE A 73 -10.76 -10.82 9.05
N GLU A 74 -11.82 -11.37 8.45
CA GLU A 74 -12.72 -10.61 7.58
C GLU A 74 -13.38 -9.48 8.37
N LEU A 75 -13.98 -9.80 9.52
CA LEU A 75 -14.59 -8.82 10.39
C LEU A 75 -13.58 -7.76 10.87
N LEU A 76 -12.39 -8.18 11.30
CA LEU A 76 -11.35 -7.23 11.71
C LEU A 76 -11.00 -6.29 10.56
N ASN A 77 -10.72 -6.82 9.36
CA ASN A 77 -10.30 -6.02 8.22
C ASN A 77 -11.37 -5.03 7.76
N ASP A 78 -12.65 -5.42 7.85
CA ASP A 78 -13.78 -4.58 7.43
C ASP A 78 -14.04 -3.41 8.40
N HIS A 79 -13.67 -3.56 9.68
CA HIS A 79 -13.92 -2.58 10.75
C HIS A 79 -12.66 -1.84 11.23
N LEU A 80 -11.49 -2.02 10.60
CA LEU A 80 -10.29 -1.25 10.91
C LEU A 80 -10.51 0.24 10.58
N SER A 81 -10.67 1.08 11.61
CA SER A 81 -10.91 2.51 11.49
C SER A 81 -9.76 3.33 12.11
N LEU A 82 -9.80 4.67 12.05
CA LEU A 82 -8.74 5.51 12.65
C LEU A 82 -8.77 5.52 14.18
N GLU A 83 -9.91 5.22 14.80
CA GLU A 83 -10.11 5.28 16.26
C GLU A 83 -10.04 3.86 16.86
N ASP A 84 -9.43 3.71 18.06
CA ASP A 84 -9.22 2.44 18.80
C ASP A 84 -8.42 1.31 18.06
N THR A 85 -7.97 1.54 16.82
CA THR A 85 -7.24 0.53 16.03
C THR A 85 -5.91 0.12 16.65
N ASP A 86 -5.09 1.04 17.17
CA ASP A 86 -3.80 0.68 17.79
C ASP A 86 -4.00 -0.21 19.03
N GLU A 87 -5.01 0.09 19.87
CA GLU A 87 -5.32 -0.72 21.05
C GLU A 87 -5.78 -2.13 20.71
N CYS A 88 -6.68 -2.26 19.73
CA CYS A 88 -7.11 -3.56 19.24
C CYS A 88 -5.92 -4.33 18.64
N MET A 89 -5.20 -3.70 17.72
CA MET A 89 -4.12 -4.35 16.97
C MET A 89 -2.95 -4.77 17.86
N ASN A 90 -2.66 -4.07 18.96
CA ASN A 90 -1.65 -4.50 19.92
C ASN A 90 -1.91 -5.91 20.50
N SER A 91 -3.18 -6.28 20.69
CA SER A 91 -3.57 -7.63 21.16
C SER A 91 -3.69 -8.64 20.02
N VAL A 92 -4.04 -8.18 18.81
CA VAL A 92 -4.36 -9.06 17.68
C VAL A 92 -3.13 -9.39 16.82
N ILE A 93 -2.19 -8.48 16.66
CA ILE A 93 -1.08 -8.57 15.69
C ILE A 93 -0.19 -9.80 15.90
N ILE A 94 -0.01 -10.23 17.15
CA ILE A 94 0.76 -11.44 17.51
C ILE A 94 0.15 -12.73 16.93
N ASN A 95 -1.16 -12.72 16.65
CA ASN A 95 -1.88 -13.83 16.03
C ASN A 95 -2.00 -13.69 14.51
N VAL A 96 -1.98 -12.46 13.99
CA VAL A 96 -2.05 -12.17 12.54
C VAL A 96 -0.73 -12.51 11.85
N ILE A 97 0.42 -12.10 12.40
CA ILE A 97 1.73 -12.30 11.75
C ILE A 97 2.05 -13.79 11.49
N PRO A 98 1.83 -14.72 12.44
CA PRO A 98 2.02 -16.16 12.17
C PRO A 98 1.08 -16.73 11.10
N CYS A 99 -0.02 -16.06 10.78
CA CYS A 99 -0.93 -16.48 9.73
C CYS A 99 -0.37 -16.23 8.31
N LEU A 100 0.71 -15.46 8.18
CA LEU A 100 1.43 -15.28 6.90
C LEU A 100 1.95 -16.60 6.33
N LYS A 101 2.34 -17.57 7.18
CA LYS A 101 2.75 -18.92 6.74
C LYS A 101 1.57 -19.90 6.51
N SER A 102 0.32 -19.45 6.64
CA SER A 102 -0.84 -20.34 6.53
C SER A 102 -0.89 -21.03 5.17
N LYS A 103 -1.24 -22.32 5.15
CA LYS A 103 -1.46 -23.08 3.91
C LYS A 103 -2.71 -22.61 3.17
N LYS A 104 -3.70 -22.07 3.90
CA LYS A 104 -4.92 -21.52 3.32
C LYS A 104 -4.65 -20.12 2.78
N SER A 105 -4.77 -19.97 1.46
CA SER A 105 -4.53 -18.70 0.77
C SER A 105 -5.44 -17.57 1.26
N GLY A 106 -6.70 -17.87 1.63
CA GLY A 106 -7.62 -16.88 2.20
C GLY A 106 -7.10 -16.25 3.49
N ILE A 107 -6.65 -17.08 4.45
CA ILE A 107 -6.10 -16.62 5.73
C ILE A 107 -4.83 -15.79 5.50
N ARG A 108 -3.93 -16.29 4.62
CA ARG A 108 -2.69 -15.59 4.30
C ARG A 108 -2.96 -14.22 3.66
N ARG A 109 -3.90 -14.16 2.70
CA ARG A 109 -4.30 -12.91 2.04
C ARG A 109 -4.86 -11.92 3.07
N LEU A 110 -5.81 -12.34 3.89
CA LEU A 110 -6.38 -11.45 4.92
C LEU A 110 -5.33 -10.97 5.93
N ALA A 111 -4.39 -11.83 6.33
CA ALA A 111 -3.30 -11.41 7.21
C ALA A 111 -2.43 -10.31 6.57
N VAL A 112 -2.14 -10.41 5.28
CA VAL A 112 -1.44 -9.36 4.52
C VAL A 112 -2.30 -8.09 4.48
N ASP A 113 -3.58 -8.21 4.11
CA ASP A 113 -4.49 -7.07 3.96
C ASP A 113 -4.64 -6.31 5.29
N ILE A 114 -4.87 -7.01 6.40
CA ILE A 114 -4.94 -6.43 7.75
C ILE A 114 -3.65 -5.65 8.08
N LEU A 115 -2.48 -6.24 7.85
CA LEU A 115 -1.20 -5.59 8.19
C LEU A 115 -0.92 -4.37 7.30
N VAL A 116 -1.28 -4.44 6.01
CA VAL A 116 -1.16 -3.32 5.08
C VAL A 116 -2.15 -2.20 5.42
N THR A 117 -3.40 -2.53 5.74
CA THR A 117 -4.42 -1.58 6.17
C THR A 117 -4.01 -0.92 7.48
N TYR A 118 -3.59 -1.70 8.48
CA TYR A 118 -3.11 -1.18 9.76
C TYR A 118 -1.90 -0.25 9.60
N SER A 119 -0.98 -0.54 8.68
CA SER A 119 0.17 0.34 8.40
C SER A 119 -0.21 1.75 7.92
N LYS A 120 -1.43 1.92 7.37
CA LYS A 120 -1.97 3.20 6.92
C LYS A 120 -2.68 3.95 8.05
N LEU A 121 -3.17 3.24 9.07
CA LEU A 121 -4.03 3.78 10.13
C LEU A 121 -3.28 4.01 11.44
N THR A 122 -2.21 3.25 11.70
CA THR A 122 -1.52 3.25 12.99
C THR A 122 -0.90 4.61 13.33
N MET A 123 -1.12 5.05 14.58
CA MET A 123 -0.45 6.22 15.14
C MET A 123 0.82 5.81 15.91
N ASP A 124 0.87 4.60 16.44
CA ASP A 124 2.06 3.97 17.03
C ASP A 124 2.90 3.18 16.02
N VAL A 125 3.56 3.92 15.12
CA VAL A 125 4.48 3.35 14.13
C VAL A 125 5.62 2.54 14.76
N GLN A 126 6.09 2.92 15.96
CA GLN A 126 7.18 2.20 16.62
C GLN A 126 6.70 0.87 17.19
N GLY A 127 5.53 0.82 17.83
CA GLY A 127 4.89 -0.40 18.29
C GLY A 127 4.61 -1.36 17.12
N PHE A 128 4.09 -0.83 16.01
CA PHE A 128 3.86 -1.62 14.80
C PHE A 128 5.17 -2.24 14.26
N ILE A 129 6.23 -1.42 14.10
CA ILE A 129 7.54 -1.92 13.63
C ILE A 129 8.10 -2.99 14.58
N ARG A 130 8.03 -2.78 15.90
CA ARG A 130 8.49 -3.78 16.88
C ARG A 130 7.72 -5.09 16.75
N SER A 131 6.41 -5.04 16.55
CA SER A 131 5.58 -6.22 16.34
C SER A 131 5.96 -6.99 15.07
N ILE A 132 6.17 -6.28 13.95
CA ILE A 132 6.62 -6.89 12.68
C ILE A 132 7.99 -7.56 12.85
N LEU A 133 8.90 -6.95 13.60
CA LEU A 133 10.22 -7.52 13.87
C LEU A 133 10.12 -8.74 14.77
N GLN A 134 9.59 -8.59 15.99
CA GLN A 134 9.61 -9.64 17.02
C GLN A 134 8.77 -10.86 16.64
N ASN A 135 7.57 -10.65 16.10
CA ASN A 135 6.66 -11.75 15.79
C ASN A 135 6.86 -12.31 14.38
N GLY A 136 7.55 -11.56 13.51
CA GLY A 136 7.65 -11.85 12.08
C GLY A 136 9.10 -12.04 11.62
N LEU A 137 9.78 -10.94 11.35
CA LEU A 137 11.11 -10.97 10.72
C LEU A 137 12.13 -11.73 11.58
N GLU A 138 12.07 -11.62 12.89
CA GLU A 138 12.96 -12.29 13.86
C GLU A 138 12.37 -13.59 14.41
N SER A 139 11.28 -14.07 13.82
CA SER A 139 10.68 -15.34 14.20
C SER A 139 11.68 -16.49 14.04
N MET A 140 11.65 -17.42 15.01
CA MET A 140 12.39 -18.68 14.95
C MET A 140 11.90 -19.58 13.80
N ASP A 141 10.66 -19.39 13.33
CA ASP A 141 10.16 -20.08 12.14
C ASP A 141 10.61 -19.32 10.88
N HIS A 142 11.57 -19.90 10.16
CA HIS A 142 12.10 -19.36 8.91
C HIS A 142 11.03 -19.08 7.85
N ARG A 143 9.90 -19.81 7.85
CA ARG A 143 8.80 -19.53 6.92
C ARG A 143 8.11 -18.22 7.30
N ILE A 144 7.83 -17.99 8.59
CA ILE A 144 7.26 -16.72 9.04
C ILE A 144 8.22 -15.57 8.72
N SER A 145 9.51 -15.75 9.03
CA SER A 145 10.55 -14.76 8.73
C SER A 145 10.60 -14.39 7.24
N LYS A 146 10.52 -15.39 6.36
CA LYS A 146 10.53 -15.20 4.90
C LYS A 146 9.27 -14.52 4.39
N GLU A 147 8.09 -14.96 4.84
CA GLU A 147 6.82 -14.33 4.43
C GLU A 147 6.70 -12.91 4.98
N THR A 148 7.20 -12.65 6.19
CA THR A 148 7.26 -11.29 6.76
C THR A 148 8.22 -10.41 5.95
N LEU A 149 9.39 -10.94 5.55
CA LEU A 149 10.31 -10.21 4.70
C LEU A 149 9.65 -9.80 3.37
N ALA A 150 8.88 -10.71 2.76
CA ALA A 150 8.13 -10.44 1.54
C ALA A 150 6.98 -9.44 1.73
N LEU A 151 6.41 -9.35 2.94
CA LEU A 151 5.35 -8.39 3.28
C LEU A 151 5.85 -6.94 3.40
N ILE A 152 7.05 -6.73 3.96
CA ILE A 152 7.55 -5.38 4.31
C ILE A 152 7.39 -4.34 3.19
N PRO A 153 7.72 -4.63 1.91
CA PRO A 153 7.47 -3.73 0.78
C PRO A 153 6.05 -3.17 0.71
N TYR A 154 5.05 -4.01 0.96
CA TYR A 154 3.64 -3.64 0.90
C TYR A 154 3.20 -2.76 2.07
N LEU A 155 4.03 -2.63 3.11
CA LEU A 155 3.81 -1.67 4.20
C LEU A 155 4.23 -0.25 3.80
N PHE A 156 5.03 -0.11 2.73
CA PHE A 156 5.54 1.18 2.22
C PHE A 156 4.83 1.56 0.91
N THR A 157 3.50 1.64 0.95
CA THR A 157 2.68 2.19 -0.13
C THR A 157 2.69 3.72 -0.13
N PRO A 158 2.34 4.39 -1.24
CA PRO A 158 2.17 5.84 -1.24
C PRO A 158 1.21 6.37 -0.17
N GLN A 159 0.16 5.61 0.18
CA GLN A 159 -0.79 6.00 1.24
C GLN A 159 -0.21 5.86 2.64
N SER A 160 0.60 4.82 2.91
CA SER A 160 1.25 4.65 4.22
C SER A 160 2.52 5.49 4.37
N LEU A 161 3.00 6.12 3.30
CA LEU A 161 4.16 7.00 3.36
C LEU A 161 3.95 8.18 4.31
N SER A 162 2.73 8.75 4.40
CA SER A 162 2.43 9.79 5.41
C SER A 162 2.73 9.32 6.84
N THR A 163 2.46 8.04 7.12
CA THR A 163 2.72 7.39 8.40
C THR A 163 4.21 7.17 8.65
N PHE A 164 4.98 6.76 7.63
CA PHE A 164 6.39 6.37 7.80
C PHE A 164 7.42 7.47 7.51
N ARG A 165 7.11 8.45 6.64
CA ARG A 165 8.09 9.40 6.06
C ARG A 165 8.86 10.19 7.10
N GLU A 166 8.19 10.64 8.15
CA GLU A 166 8.80 11.46 9.20
C GLU A 166 9.25 10.64 10.41
N LYS A 167 8.79 9.39 10.52
CA LYS A 167 9.07 8.54 11.67
C LYS A 167 10.43 7.86 11.56
N ASN A 168 10.96 7.45 12.71
CA ASN A 168 12.23 6.74 12.76
C ASN A 168 12.04 5.26 12.42
N ILE A 169 12.50 4.84 11.24
CA ILE A 169 12.39 3.43 10.80
C ILE A 169 13.67 2.63 11.03
N TYR A 170 14.63 3.16 11.80
CA TYR A 170 15.93 2.51 12.02
C TYR A 170 15.80 1.08 12.55
N LEU A 171 14.84 0.80 13.44
CA LEU A 171 14.63 -0.55 13.96
C LEU A 171 14.34 -1.55 12.85
N LEU A 172 13.54 -1.16 11.86
CA LEU A 172 13.24 -1.99 10.69
C LEU A 172 14.48 -2.19 9.82
N VAL A 173 15.21 -1.11 9.53
CA VAL A 173 16.46 -1.16 8.74
C VAL A 173 17.51 -2.04 9.42
N ALA A 174 17.64 -1.96 10.75
CA ALA A 174 18.54 -2.80 11.53
C ALA A 174 18.12 -4.27 11.51
N GLY A 175 16.82 -4.56 11.61
CA GLY A 175 16.27 -5.91 11.45
C GLY A 175 16.57 -6.51 10.07
N LEU A 176 16.37 -5.73 9.01
CA LEU A 176 16.71 -6.12 7.64
C LEU A 176 18.23 -6.29 7.45
N GLY A 177 19.04 -5.42 8.05
CA GLY A 177 20.49 -5.53 8.08
C GLY A 177 20.96 -6.85 8.70
N ARG A 178 20.31 -7.33 9.76
CA ARG A 178 20.58 -8.67 10.30
C ARG A 178 20.28 -9.77 9.28
N LYS A 179 19.26 -9.58 8.43
CA LYS A 179 18.88 -10.55 7.38
C LYS A 179 19.85 -10.61 6.20
N LEU A 180 20.62 -9.55 5.96
CA LEU A 180 21.70 -9.56 4.95
C LEU A 180 22.78 -10.62 5.24
N LYS A 181 22.96 -11.02 6.50
CA LYS A 181 23.96 -12.03 6.86
C LYS A 181 23.62 -13.43 6.34
N TYR A 182 22.34 -13.75 6.19
CA TYR A 182 21.89 -15.10 5.82
C TYR A 182 21.76 -15.24 4.30
N ASP A 183 22.54 -16.14 3.68
CA ASP A 183 22.59 -16.31 2.22
C ASP A 183 21.20 -16.49 1.56
N ASN A 184 20.33 -17.27 2.21
CA ASN A 184 19.00 -17.59 1.70
C ASN A 184 18.01 -16.41 1.71
N MET A 185 18.31 -15.33 2.46
CA MET A 185 17.46 -14.14 2.58
C MET A 185 18.20 -12.85 2.21
N ARG A 186 19.52 -12.91 1.97
CA ARG A 186 20.38 -11.76 1.74
C ARG A 186 19.88 -10.88 0.59
N ARG A 187 19.64 -11.48 -0.57
CA ARG A 187 19.23 -10.72 -1.77
C ARG A 187 17.82 -10.16 -1.62
N ASP A 188 16.93 -10.91 -0.97
CA ASP A 188 15.56 -10.44 -0.72
C ASP A 188 15.56 -9.30 0.31
N ALA A 189 16.39 -9.36 1.36
CA ALA A 189 16.55 -8.29 2.35
C ALA A 189 17.19 -7.04 1.77
N TRP A 190 18.18 -7.18 0.89
CA TRP A 190 18.76 -6.06 0.17
C TRP A 190 17.73 -5.37 -0.73
N ASN A 191 16.92 -6.14 -1.48
CA ASN A 191 15.83 -5.59 -2.29
C ASN A 191 14.84 -4.79 -1.45
N VAL A 192 14.44 -5.31 -0.27
CA VAL A 192 13.53 -4.60 0.64
C VAL A 192 14.15 -3.30 1.14
N LEU A 193 15.43 -3.29 1.52
CA LEU A 193 16.14 -2.08 1.94
C LEU A 193 16.19 -1.04 0.81
N ARG A 194 16.42 -1.46 -0.43
CA ARG A 194 16.45 -0.57 -1.60
C ARG A 194 15.13 0.15 -1.76
N THR A 195 14.01 -0.56 -1.73
CA THR A 195 12.73 0.11 -1.98
C THR A 195 12.20 0.88 -0.78
N ILE A 196 12.54 0.50 0.45
CA ILE A 196 12.36 1.43 1.57
C ILE A 196 13.11 2.75 1.27
N GLY A 197 14.29 2.67 0.66
CA GLY A 197 15.05 3.84 0.18
C GLY A 197 14.33 4.62 -0.93
N GLU A 198 13.76 3.94 -1.91
CA GLU A 198 12.97 4.56 -2.99
C GLU A 198 11.74 5.29 -2.43
N THR A 199 11.10 4.72 -1.41
CA THR A 199 9.86 5.26 -0.83
C THR A 199 10.10 6.34 0.22
N VAL A 200 11.05 6.15 1.15
CA VAL A 200 11.30 7.07 2.29
C VAL A 200 12.39 8.10 1.98
N GLY A 201 13.21 7.84 0.96
CA GLY A 201 14.31 8.70 0.52
C GLY A 201 15.68 8.02 0.71
N PRO A 202 16.52 7.97 -0.33
CA PRO A 202 17.77 7.20 -0.31
C PRO A 202 18.77 7.76 0.71
N GLN A 203 18.80 9.07 0.95
CA GLN A 203 19.70 9.70 1.93
C GLN A 203 19.38 9.27 3.37
N ARG A 204 18.09 9.15 3.71
CA ARG A 204 17.66 8.68 5.05
C ARG A 204 18.06 7.23 5.25
N VAL A 205 17.83 6.38 4.25
CA VAL A 205 18.24 4.97 4.34
C VAL A 205 19.75 4.86 4.41
N SER A 206 20.52 5.62 3.63
CA SER A 206 21.97 5.67 3.73
C SER A 206 22.45 6.03 5.15
N MET A 207 21.83 7.02 5.80
CA MET A 207 22.10 7.38 7.20
C MET A 207 21.78 6.25 8.18
N TYR A 208 20.76 5.42 7.90
CA TYR A 208 20.48 4.24 8.72
C TYR A 208 21.45 3.10 8.45
N ILE A 209 21.82 2.86 7.18
CA ILE A 209 22.82 1.86 6.78
C ILE A 209 24.18 2.18 7.40
N SER A 210 24.58 3.45 7.46
CA SER A 210 25.86 3.86 8.06
C SER A 210 25.93 3.58 9.57
N LYS A 211 24.78 3.43 10.24
CA LYS A 211 24.67 3.08 11.67
C LYS A 211 24.63 1.57 11.92
N LEU A 212 24.52 0.75 10.87
CA LEU A 212 24.62 -0.70 11.00
C LEU A 212 26.05 -1.11 11.37
N GLY A 213 26.20 -2.32 11.92
CA GLY A 213 27.51 -2.92 12.13
C GLY A 213 28.28 -3.11 10.81
N HIS A 214 29.61 -3.25 10.91
CA HIS A 214 30.52 -3.34 9.75
C HIS A 214 30.10 -4.40 8.73
N GLU A 215 29.80 -5.63 9.18
CA GLU A 215 29.48 -6.76 8.30
C GLU A 215 28.19 -6.55 7.47
N PRO A 216 26.99 -6.26 8.06
CA PRO A 216 25.80 -5.96 7.27
C PRO A 216 25.96 -4.81 6.28
N ARG A 217 26.70 -3.77 6.69
CA ARG A 217 26.97 -2.59 5.87
C ARG A 217 27.82 -2.95 4.66
N GLN A 218 28.91 -3.69 4.85
CA GLN A 218 29.78 -4.14 3.76
C GLN A 218 29.01 -5.03 2.77
N ILE A 219 28.16 -5.93 3.26
CA ILE A 219 27.31 -6.76 2.40
C ILE A 219 26.36 -5.89 1.56
N TYR A 220 25.74 -4.89 2.18
CA TYR A 220 24.85 -3.97 1.47
C TYR A 220 25.59 -3.19 0.38
N GLU A 221 26.75 -2.62 0.71
CA GLU A 221 27.57 -1.83 -0.22
C GLU A 221 28.04 -2.69 -1.42
N ASN A 222 28.53 -3.90 -1.18
CA ASN A 222 28.94 -4.83 -2.24
C ASN A 222 27.78 -5.15 -3.20
N LEU A 223 26.59 -5.43 -2.67
CA LEU A 223 25.40 -5.73 -3.48
C LEU A 223 24.94 -4.52 -4.29
N SER A 224 25.09 -3.31 -3.76
CA SER A 224 24.79 -2.09 -4.49
C SER A 224 25.76 -1.89 -5.66
N MET A 225 27.05 -2.13 -5.47
CA MET A 225 28.07 -2.06 -6.52
C MET A 225 27.90 -3.13 -7.61
N GLU A 226 27.55 -4.37 -7.22
CA GLU A 226 27.20 -5.44 -8.17
C GLU A 226 26.05 -5.03 -9.10
N ASN A 227 25.02 -4.41 -8.52
CA ASN A 227 23.83 -4.00 -9.26
C ASN A 227 24.10 -2.84 -10.23
N GLU A 228 24.93 -1.86 -9.82
CA GLU A 228 25.36 -0.76 -10.72
C GLU A 228 26.19 -1.28 -11.89
N SER A 229 27.05 -2.29 -11.65
CA SER A 229 27.86 -2.92 -12.70
C SER A 229 27.01 -3.68 -13.71
N GLN A 230 26.00 -4.42 -13.25
CA GLN A 230 25.07 -5.15 -14.13
C GLN A 230 24.20 -4.24 -14.99
N ASN A 231 23.84 -3.05 -14.51
CA ASN A 231 23.08 -2.09 -15.31
C ASN A 231 23.94 -1.51 -16.45
N ASN A 232 25.25 -1.33 -16.25
CA ASN A 232 26.15 -0.78 -17.27
C ASN A 232 26.48 -1.77 -18.40
N ASP A 233 26.53 -3.08 -18.13
CA ASP A 233 26.85 -4.10 -19.13
C ASP A 233 25.68 -4.42 -20.10
N THR A 234 24.45 -4.02 -19.78
CA THR A 234 23.26 -4.29 -20.63
C THR A 234 23.08 -3.33 -21.81
N ALA A 235 23.99 -2.37 -22.00
CA ALA A 235 24.00 -1.46 -23.14
C ALA A 235 24.53 -2.07 -24.46
N GLY A 236 25.02 -3.32 -24.46
CA GLY A 236 25.54 -3.98 -25.66
C GLY A 236 25.32 -5.49 -25.69
N GLY A 237 24.40 -5.96 -26.55
CA GLY A 237 24.37 -7.36 -26.99
C GLY A 237 23.02 -8.07 -26.80
N VAL A 238 22.34 -8.31 -27.92
CA VAL A 238 21.14 -9.16 -28.03
C VAL A 238 21.51 -10.62 -27.80
N VAL A 239 21.05 -11.26 -26.72
CA VAL A 239 20.67 -12.69 -26.68
C VAL A 239 19.65 -12.89 -25.56
N GLY A 240 18.51 -13.50 -25.89
CA GLY A 240 17.46 -13.84 -24.93
C GLY A 240 17.98 -14.71 -23.80
N HIS A 241 18.03 -14.15 -22.60
CA HIS A 241 18.08 -14.92 -21.36
C HIS A 241 16.78 -14.72 -20.60
N LYS A 242 16.23 -15.85 -20.13
CA LYS A 242 15.06 -16.01 -19.28
C LYS A 242 14.86 -14.80 -18.36
N LEU A 243 13.78 -14.05 -18.56
CA LEU A 243 13.28 -13.05 -17.62
C LEU A 243 12.87 -13.74 -16.32
N ALA A 244 13.86 -13.99 -15.46
CA ALA A 244 13.69 -14.10 -14.03
C ALA A 244 14.22 -12.80 -13.42
N SER A 245 13.67 -11.65 -13.82
CA SER A 245 13.80 -10.46 -13.01
C SER A 245 13.01 -10.72 -11.73
N LYS A 246 13.72 -10.88 -10.62
CA LYS A 246 13.20 -10.77 -9.24
C LYS A 246 12.78 -9.30 -8.98
N GLY A 247 12.02 -8.71 -9.89
CA GLY A 247 11.42 -7.37 -9.80
C GLY A 247 10.07 -7.46 -9.12
N TRP A 248 9.69 -6.41 -8.39
CA TRP A 248 8.43 -6.37 -7.66
C TRP A 248 7.26 -6.16 -8.60
N PHE A 249 6.10 -6.70 -8.21
CA PHE A 249 4.92 -6.70 -9.04
C PHE A 249 3.94 -5.60 -8.61
N GLU A 250 3.65 -4.65 -9.51
CA GLU A 250 2.53 -3.72 -9.41
C GLU A 250 1.27 -4.39 -9.99
N TYR A 251 0.09 -3.94 -9.56
CA TYR A 251 -1.19 -4.57 -9.93
C TYR A 251 -1.28 -6.06 -9.57
N GLY A 252 -0.42 -6.53 -8.67
CA GLY A 252 -0.35 -7.91 -8.19
C GLY A 252 0.47 -8.88 -9.06
N ALA A 253 0.83 -8.51 -10.30
CA ALA A 253 1.51 -9.44 -11.22
C ALA A 253 2.41 -8.80 -12.29
N ILE A 254 2.49 -7.48 -12.39
CA ILE A 254 3.25 -6.78 -13.44
C ILE A 254 4.56 -6.25 -12.89
N ASP A 255 5.70 -6.64 -13.49
CA ASP A 255 7.01 -6.15 -13.05
C ASP A 255 7.06 -4.61 -13.13
N THR A 256 7.38 -3.96 -12.01
CA THR A 256 7.53 -2.51 -11.87
C THR A 256 8.54 -1.92 -12.86
N GLY A 257 9.57 -2.67 -13.25
CA GLY A 257 10.54 -2.26 -14.28
C GLY A 257 9.93 -2.13 -15.67
N ILE A 258 8.84 -2.84 -15.96
CA ILE A 258 8.08 -2.66 -17.20
C ILE A 258 7.33 -1.32 -17.13
N LEU A 259 6.69 -1.04 -16.00
CA LEU A 259 5.88 0.16 -15.82
C LEU A 259 6.72 1.44 -15.77
N SER A 260 7.92 1.39 -15.19
CA SER A 260 8.85 2.52 -15.21
C SER A 260 9.27 2.88 -16.64
N LYS A 261 9.50 1.88 -17.50
CA LYS A 261 9.76 2.12 -18.94
C LYS A 261 8.57 2.78 -19.64
N LEU A 262 7.33 2.36 -19.37
CA LEU A 262 6.14 2.98 -19.97
C LEU A 262 5.96 4.45 -19.58
N LYS A 263 6.35 4.80 -18.35
CA LYS A 263 6.27 6.16 -17.78
C LYS A 263 7.53 7.01 -18.04
N ASP A 264 8.43 6.55 -18.91
CA ASP A 264 9.62 7.33 -19.27
C ASP A 264 9.20 8.56 -20.09
N ASP A 265 9.38 9.76 -19.54
CA ASP A 265 8.90 10.99 -20.20
C ASP A 265 9.83 11.50 -21.31
N GLU A 266 11.04 10.97 -21.43
CA GLU A 266 12.08 11.51 -22.30
C GLU A 266 12.26 10.70 -23.59
N ASN A 267 12.06 9.39 -23.53
CA ASN A 267 12.45 8.49 -24.60
C ASN A 267 11.33 7.55 -25.04
N ILE A 268 10.69 7.93 -26.14
CA ILE A 268 9.63 7.13 -26.79
C ILE A 268 10.05 5.69 -27.12
N ARG A 269 11.33 5.43 -27.38
CA ARG A 269 11.80 4.06 -27.65
C ARG A 269 11.75 3.19 -26.40
N ILE A 270 12.09 3.76 -25.24
CA ILE A 270 12.01 3.08 -23.95
C ILE A 270 10.54 2.82 -23.59
N ARG A 271 9.67 3.81 -23.79
CA ARG A 271 8.21 3.66 -23.61
C ARG A 271 7.63 2.53 -24.45
N LEU A 272 7.96 2.51 -25.75
CA LEU A 272 7.52 1.46 -26.67
C LEU A 272 8.06 0.08 -26.28
N GLN A 273 9.29 0.00 -25.80
CA GLN A 273 9.85 -1.24 -25.26
C GLN A 273 9.08 -1.70 -24.02
N GLY A 274 8.80 -0.79 -23.09
CA GLY A 274 7.98 -1.08 -21.91
C GLY A 274 6.61 -1.63 -22.30
N ALA A 275 5.92 -0.99 -23.24
CA ALA A 275 4.61 -1.44 -23.68
C ALA A 275 4.64 -2.83 -24.33
N ASP A 276 5.66 -3.14 -25.13
CA ASP A 276 5.83 -4.46 -25.73
C ASP A 276 6.15 -5.54 -24.66
N GLU A 277 6.99 -5.20 -23.68
CA GLU A 277 7.26 -6.08 -22.53
C GLU A 277 5.99 -6.34 -21.70
N LEU A 278 5.16 -5.31 -21.47
CA LEU A 278 3.87 -5.44 -20.78
C LEU A 278 2.93 -6.37 -21.55
N ASN A 279 2.81 -6.17 -22.85
CA ASN A 279 1.96 -6.99 -23.73
C ASN A 279 2.39 -8.46 -23.70
N LYS A 280 3.70 -8.73 -23.79
CA LYS A 280 4.25 -10.09 -23.69
C LYS A 280 3.97 -10.71 -22.33
N ALA A 281 4.15 -9.96 -21.23
CA ALA A 281 3.90 -10.44 -19.89
C ALA A 281 2.44 -10.89 -19.71
N ILE A 282 1.47 -10.07 -20.14
CA ILE A 282 0.04 -10.37 -20.03
C ILE A 282 -0.35 -11.54 -20.94
N LYS A 283 0.18 -11.61 -22.16
CA LYS A 283 -0.02 -12.75 -23.07
C LYS A 283 0.49 -14.06 -22.47
N ALA A 284 1.63 -14.03 -21.79
CA ALA A 284 2.24 -15.21 -21.16
C ALA A 284 1.46 -15.72 -19.93
N MET A 285 0.62 -14.89 -19.30
CA MET A 285 -0.18 -15.34 -18.14
C MET A 285 -1.20 -16.40 -18.55
N LYS A 286 -1.26 -17.51 -17.79
CA LYS A 286 -2.26 -18.58 -18.04
C LYS A 286 -3.70 -18.08 -17.83
N ASP A 287 -3.90 -17.26 -16.80
CA ASP A 287 -5.14 -16.56 -16.49
C ASP A 287 -4.82 -15.23 -15.80
N LEU A 288 -5.82 -14.35 -15.68
CA LEU A 288 -5.62 -13.00 -15.12
C LEU A 288 -5.98 -12.92 -13.62
N ASN A 289 -6.06 -14.05 -12.90
CA ASN A 289 -6.52 -14.04 -11.52
C ASN A 289 -5.61 -13.21 -10.60
N ALA A 290 -4.31 -13.14 -10.90
CA ALA A 290 -3.36 -12.33 -10.15
C ALA A 290 -3.57 -10.81 -10.33
N LEU A 291 -4.17 -10.39 -11.45
CA LEU A 291 -4.51 -8.99 -11.73
C LEU A 291 -5.90 -8.59 -11.23
N LEU A 292 -6.82 -9.56 -11.04
CA LEU A 292 -8.21 -9.29 -10.66
C LEU A 292 -8.39 -8.37 -9.44
N PRO A 293 -7.64 -8.53 -8.34
CA PRO A 293 -7.80 -7.67 -7.16
C PRO A 293 -7.56 -6.18 -7.44
N GLN A 294 -6.71 -5.87 -8.41
CA GLN A 294 -6.34 -4.51 -8.79
C GLN A 294 -6.70 -4.17 -10.24
N MET A 295 -7.58 -4.95 -10.87
CA MET A 295 -7.91 -4.83 -12.29
C MET A 295 -8.42 -3.44 -12.64
N ARG A 296 -9.27 -2.84 -11.80
CA ARG A 296 -9.76 -1.48 -12.03
C ARG A 296 -8.61 -0.45 -12.10
N ALA A 297 -7.67 -0.54 -11.17
CA ALA A 297 -6.51 0.36 -11.15
C ALA A 297 -5.61 0.13 -12.37
N PHE A 298 -5.42 -1.13 -12.77
CA PHE A 298 -4.65 -1.48 -13.95
C PHE A 298 -5.28 -0.96 -15.24
N LEU A 299 -6.60 -1.10 -15.41
CA LEU A 299 -7.32 -0.55 -16.57
C LEU A 299 -7.26 0.99 -16.60
N ASN A 300 -7.40 1.66 -15.46
CA ASN A 300 -7.23 3.12 -15.38
C ASN A 300 -5.82 3.57 -15.80
N PHE A 301 -4.79 2.78 -15.49
CA PHE A 301 -3.42 3.04 -15.94
C PHE A 301 -3.30 2.93 -17.47
N LEU A 302 -3.86 1.88 -18.08
CA LEU A 302 -3.89 1.74 -19.54
C LEU A 302 -4.69 2.87 -20.20
N ASP A 303 -5.79 3.31 -19.59
CA ASP A 303 -6.58 4.46 -20.05
C ASP A 303 -5.77 5.74 -20.02
N SER A 304 -5.11 6.04 -18.90
CA SER A 304 -4.26 7.23 -18.76
C SER A 304 -3.15 7.21 -19.82
N THR A 305 -2.56 6.04 -20.07
CA THR A 305 -1.55 5.86 -21.11
C THR A 305 -2.09 6.19 -22.50
N LEU A 306 -3.30 5.75 -22.86
CA LEU A 306 -3.96 6.11 -24.14
C LEU A 306 -4.36 7.59 -24.21
N GLU A 307 -4.70 8.19 -23.06
CA GLU A 307 -5.10 9.60 -22.97
C GLU A 307 -3.92 10.56 -23.12
N GLU A 308 -2.72 10.17 -22.70
CA GLU A 308 -1.53 11.02 -22.80
C GLU A 308 -0.77 10.78 -24.12
N GLU A 309 -0.91 9.60 -24.71
CA GLU A 309 -0.08 9.18 -25.83
C GLU A 309 -0.53 9.71 -27.20
N GLN A 310 0.46 10.16 -27.98
CA GLN A 310 0.32 10.63 -29.36
C GLN A 310 0.92 9.62 -30.37
N ASN A 311 1.79 8.72 -29.92
CA ASN A 311 2.42 7.72 -30.76
C ASN A 311 1.44 6.60 -31.13
N PHE A 312 1.13 6.49 -32.42
CA PHE A 312 0.22 5.48 -32.96
C PHE A 312 0.63 4.03 -32.60
N LYS A 313 1.93 3.71 -32.62
CA LYS A 313 2.42 2.36 -32.31
C LYS A 313 2.19 2.01 -30.85
N MET A 314 2.39 2.96 -29.94
CA MET A 314 2.09 2.78 -28.52
C MET A 314 0.60 2.53 -28.31
N ASN A 315 -0.26 3.37 -28.93
CA ASN A 315 -1.71 3.20 -28.87
C ASN A 315 -2.13 1.81 -29.35
N LEU A 316 -1.55 1.32 -30.45
CA LEU A 316 -1.85 -0.02 -30.98
C LEU A 316 -1.48 -1.14 -29.99
N ILE A 317 -0.31 -1.04 -29.33
CA ILE A 317 0.12 -2.05 -28.34
C ILE A 317 -0.80 -2.05 -27.11
N ILE A 318 -1.18 -0.87 -26.61
CA ILE A 318 -2.09 -0.78 -25.46
C ILE A 318 -3.49 -1.31 -25.82
N LEU A 319 -3.99 -1.02 -27.02
CA LEU A 319 -5.25 -1.60 -27.52
C LEU A 319 -5.17 -3.12 -27.70
N GLU A 320 -4.01 -3.65 -28.11
CA GLU A 320 -3.80 -5.09 -28.17
C GLU A 320 -3.81 -5.72 -26.77
N ILE A 321 -3.23 -5.06 -25.77
CA ILE A 321 -3.32 -5.47 -24.37
C ILE A 321 -4.79 -5.55 -23.93
N TYR A 322 -5.61 -4.54 -24.26
CA TYR A 322 -7.05 -4.60 -24.03
C TYR A 322 -7.69 -5.84 -24.66
N GLY A 323 -7.36 -6.15 -25.92
CA GLY A 323 -7.81 -7.37 -26.61
C GLY A 323 -7.44 -8.64 -25.84
N VAL A 324 -6.18 -8.77 -25.40
CA VAL A 324 -5.72 -9.93 -24.62
C VAL A 324 -6.44 -10.04 -23.28
N ILE A 325 -6.73 -8.92 -22.62
CA ILE A 325 -7.50 -8.89 -21.37
C ILE A 325 -8.92 -9.41 -21.61
N ILE A 326 -9.57 -8.94 -22.68
CA ILE A 326 -10.91 -9.36 -23.07
C ILE A 326 -10.93 -10.87 -23.34
N ASP A 327 -9.99 -11.38 -24.13
CA ASP A 327 -9.92 -12.79 -24.51
C ASP A 327 -9.71 -13.72 -23.31
N LYS A 328 -8.87 -13.31 -22.35
CA LYS A 328 -8.57 -14.10 -21.15
C LYS A 328 -9.63 -13.96 -20.06
N LEU A 329 -10.43 -12.89 -20.05
CA LEU A 329 -11.57 -12.73 -19.14
C LEU A 329 -12.81 -13.41 -19.71
N LYS A 330 -13.14 -14.61 -19.21
CA LYS A 330 -14.41 -15.30 -19.49
C LYS A 330 -15.61 -14.37 -19.26
N SER A 331 -16.67 -14.50 -20.06
CA SER A 331 -17.78 -13.52 -20.22
C SER A 331 -18.43 -12.98 -18.94
N TYR A 332 -18.38 -13.68 -17.80
CA TYR A 332 -18.91 -13.18 -16.53
C TYR A 332 -17.96 -12.23 -15.78
N LYS A 333 -16.64 -12.36 -15.97
CA LYS A 333 -15.62 -11.51 -15.31
C LYS A 333 -15.39 -10.19 -16.04
N ILE A 334 -15.77 -10.12 -17.32
CA ILE A 334 -15.56 -8.91 -18.12
C ILE A 334 -16.65 -7.86 -17.94
N LYS A 335 -17.89 -8.29 -17.61
CA LYS A 335 -19.05 -7.41 -17.45
C LYS A 335 -18.78 -6.14 -16.61
N PRO A 336 -18.14 -6.23 -15.42
CA PRO A 336 -17.84 -5.05 -14.60
C PRO A 336 -16.84 -4.06 -15.24
N HIS A 337 -16.10 -4.49 -16.25
CA HIS A 337 -15.01 -3.73 -16.89
C HIS A 337 -15.38 -3.22 -18.29
N LEU A 338 -16.45 -3.72 -18.89
CA LEU A 338 -16.88 -3.34 -20.25
C LEU A 338 -17.07 -1.83 -20.42
N ARG A 339 -17.63 -1.14 -19.41
CA ARG A 339 -17.85 0.31 -19.49
C ARG A 339 -16.52 1.06 -19.66
N THR A 340 -15.51 0.70 -18.89
CA THR A 340 -14.17 1.30 -18.97
C THR A 340 -13.59 1.04 -20.36
N ILE A 341 -13.51 -0.23 -20.77
CA ILE A 341 -12.96 -0.64 -22.07
C ILE A 341 -13.64 0.09 -23.24
N CYS A 342 -14.98 0.11 -23.29
CA CYS A 342 -15.72 0.79 -24.35
C CYS A 342 -15.47 2.31 -24.33
N SER A 343 -15.36 2.92 -23.14
CA SER A 343 -15.07 4.35 -23.03
C SER A 343 -13.69 4.69 -23.60
N SER A 344 -12.69 3.85 -23.33
CA SER A 344 -11.32 4.00 -23.84
C SER A 344 -11.29 3.91 -25.36
N LEU A 345 -11.95 2.89 -25.93
CA LEU A 345 -12.02 2.66 -27.38
C LEU A 345 -12.70 3.84 -28.11
N ILE A 346 -13.81 4.34 -27.57
CA ILE A 346 -14.53 5.47 -28.13
C ILE A 346 -13.66 6.74 -28.09
N LYS A 347 -13.00 7.01 -26.98
CA LYS A 347 -12.09 8.16 -26.84
C LYS A 347 -10.91 8.09 -27.82
N THR A 348 -10.32 6.91 -28.01
CA THR A 348 -9.22 6.74 -28.97
C THR A 348 -9.66 7.00 -30.41
N HIS A 349 -10.88 6.63 -30.79
CA HIS A 349 -11.42 6.90 -32.12
C HIS A 349 -11.62 8.40 -32.37
N PHE A 350 -12.17 9.13 -31.40
CA PHE A 350 -12.38 10.57 -31.56
C PHE A 350 -11.07 11.37 -31.58
N LYS A 351 -10.00 10.92 -30.93
CA LYS A 351 -8.69 11.56 -31.04
C LYS A 351 -8.09 11.51 -32.46
N SER A 352 -8.32 10.43 -33.21
CA SER A 352 -7.77 10.33 -34.57
C SER A 352 -8.46 11.24 -35.58
N GLU A 353 -9.69 11.67 -35.32
CA GLU A 353 -10.44 12.56 -36.23
C GLU A 353 -10.04 14.04 -36.09
N TYR A 354 -9.41 14.45 -34.97
CA TYR A 354 -8.96 15.83 -34.74
C TYR A 354 -7.45 16.06 -35.00
N CYS A 355 -6.72 15.05 -35.49
CA CYS A 355 -5.29 15.15 -35.83
C CYS A 355 -5.01 15.16 -37.35
N CYS A 356 -6.01 15.41 -38.19
CA CYS A 356 -5.85 15.67 -39.63
C CYS A 356 -5.73 17.16 -39.93
#